data_AF-A0A847ERG0-F1
#
_entry.id   AF-A0A847ERG0-F1
#
_cell.length_a   1.000
_cell.length_b   1.000
_cell.length_c   1.000
_cell.angle_alpha   90.00
_cell.angle_beta   90.00
_cell.angle_gamma   90.00
#
_symmetry.space_group_name_H-M   'P 1'
#
loop_
_entity.id
_entity.type
_entity.pdbx_description
1 polymer ?
#
loop_
_entity_poly.entity_id
_entity_poly.type
_entity_poly.pdbx_seq_one_letter_code
_entity_poly.pdbx_strand_id
1 'polypeptide(L)'
;MKRNPVTVVAGLVAALSLALAGCAGTPAAAPASTPAGGASTAQAPADAKTYKVGVSQYVAHPSLDASLVGFKKALADAGLEVTYDEKNGNADQATVTSISTTFATAGLDLVLAIATPSAQAAA
;
A
#
# COMPACT_ATOMS: atom_id res chain seq x y z
N MET A 1 -34.39 -30.85 32.35
CA MET A 1 -33.85 -29.68 31.62
C MET A 1 -32.98 -28.90 32.60
N LYS A 2 -31.66 -28.98 32.42
CA LYS A 2 -30.62 -28.51 33.34
C LYS A 2 -30.43 -27.00 33.23
N ARG A 3 -30.47 -26.30 34.36
CA ARG A 3 -30.08 -24.90 34.50
C ARG A 3 -28.74 -24.82 35.26
N ASN A 4 -27.74 -24.25 34.56
CA ASN A 4 -26.50 -23.55 34.97
C ASN A 4 -25.58 -24.17 36.04
N PRO A 5 -24.24 -24.02 35.95
CA PRO A 5 -23.57 -22.71 36.02
C PRO A 5 -22.17 -22.63 35.34
N VAL A 6 -21.98 -21.74 34.36
CA VAL A 6 -20.64 -21.40 33.86
C VAL A 6 -20.46 -19.89 33.91
N THR A 7 -20.25 -19.41 35.13
CA THR A 7 -19.74 -18.08 35.47
C THR A 7 -18.54 -18.29 36.40
N VAL A 8 -17.38 -18.62 35.83
CA VAL A 8 -16.04 -18.62 36.46
C VAL A 8 -15.09 -18.50 35.25
N VAL A 9 -14.29 -17.46 35.02
CA VAL A 9 -13.03 -17.04 35.66
C VAL A 9 -12.69 -15.74 34.90
N ALA A 10 -12.76 -14.56 35.51
CA ALA A 10 -11.67 -13.86 36.21
C ALA A 10 -10.42 -13.61 35.35
N GLY A 11 -9.97 -12.36 35.33
CA GLY A 11 -9.07 -11.84 34.31
C GLY A 11 -7.59 -12.10 34.51
N LEU A 12 -6.80 -11.59 33.57
CA LEU A 12 -5.43 -11.19 33.83
C LEU A 12 -5.03 -10.06 32.87
N VAL A 13 -4.83 -8.89 33.46
CA VAL A 13 -4.14 -7.73 32.91
C VAL A 13 -2.71 -8.13 32.57
N ALA A 14 -2.28 -7.89 31.34
CA ALA A 14 -0.86 -7.88 30.98
C ALA A 14 -0.58 -6.62 30.15
N ALA A 15 -0.18 -5.57 30.88
CA ALA A 15 0.41 -4.37 30.34
C ALA A 15 1.72 -4.73 29.61
N LEU A 16 1.72 -4.65 28.29
CA LEU A 16 2.94 -4.76 27.48
C LEU A 16 3.51 -3.35 27.27
N SER A 17 4.24 -2.89 28.27
CA SER A 17 5.10 -1.70 28.20
C SER A 17 6.18 -1.92 27.14
N LEU A 18 5.96 -1.38 25.94
CA LEU A 18 6.94 -1.34 24.86
C LEU A 18 7.97 -0.26 25.19
N ALA A 19 9.10 -0.69 25.75
CA ALA A 19 10.26 0.15 26.00
C ALA A 19 10.83 0.67 24.67
N LEU A 20 10.72 1.98 24.48
CA LEU A 20 11.32 2.73 23.39
C LEU A 20 12.83 2.86 23.65
N ALA A 21 13.60 1.84 23.27
CA ALA A 21 15.05 1.88 23.28
C ALA A 21 15.54 2.89 22.24
N GLY A 22 15.97 4.06 22.72
CA GLY A 22 16.56 5.12 21.92
C GLY A 22 17.89 4.69 21.32
N CYS A 23 18.07 4.99 20.03
CA CYS A 23 19.38 5.03 19.39
C CYS A 23 19.91 6.46 19.50
N ALA A 24 20.90 6.67 20.38
CA ALA A 24 21.64 7.91 20.45
C ALA A 24 23.15 7.61 20.53
N GLY A 25 23.84 7.90 19.43
CA GLY A 25 25.22 8.42 19.47
C GLY A 25 26.36 7.46 19.13
N THR A 26 26.83 7.50 17.88
CA THR A 26 28.28 7.47 17.60
C THR A 26 28.57 8.24 16.30
N PRO A 27 29.39 9.32 16.32
CA PRO A 27 29.93 9.93 15.10
C PRO A 27 31.42 9.56 14.87
N ALA A 28 31.86 9.80 13.63
CA ALA A 28 33.23 9.78 13.09
C ALA A 28 33.85 8.40 12.80
N ALA A 29 34.59 8.15 11.71
CA ALA A 29 34.91 8.83 10.45
C ALA A 29 35.57 7.77 9.51
N ALA A 30 35.58 8.04 8.20
CA ALA A 30 35.98 7.20 7.06
C ALA A 30 37.51 6.88 6.96
N PRO A 31 38.09 6.35 5.85
CA PRO A 31 37.56 5.57 4.71
C PRO A 31 38.39 4.28 4.44
N ALA A 32 37.85 3.31 3.70
CA ALA A 32 38.67 2.31 3.01
C ALA A 32 38.04 1.96 1.67
N SER A 33 38.71 2.42 0.61
CA SER A 33 38.43 2.09 -0.78
C SER A 33 38.81 0.63 -1.05
N THR A 34 37.86 -0.14 -1.58
CA THR A 34 38.17 -1.41 -2.26
C THR A 34 37.32 -1.46 -3.54
N PRO A 35 37.91 -1.33 -4.73
CA PRO A 35 37.20 -1.62 -5.97
C PRO A 35 37.29 -3.13 -6.21
N ALA A 36 36.16 -3.82 -6.12
CA ALA A 36 36.04 -5.19 -6.60
C ALA A 36 34.89 -5.21 -7.62
N GLY A 37 35.25 -5.07 -8.88
CA GLY A 37 34.38 -5.46 -9.99
C GLY A 37 34.07 -6.95 -9.89
N GLY A 38 32.82 -7.32 -10.13
CA GLY A 38 32.40 -8.71 -10.05
C GLY A 38 30.96 -8.90 -10.50
N ALA A 39 30.82 -9.18 -11.79
CA ALA A 39 29.66 -9.82 -12.42
C ALA A 39 28.31 -9.08 -12.36
N SER A 40 28.09 -8.23 -13.36
CA SER A 40 26.76 -8.12 -13.95
C SER A 40 26.35 -9.50 -14.49
N THR A 41 25.70 -10.30 -13.65
CA THR A 41 24.85 -11.38 -14.13
C THR A 41 23.70 -10.70 -14.85
N ALA A 42 23.75 -10.70 -16.18
CA ALA A 42 22.59 -10.42 -17.01
C ALA A 42 21.51 -11.41 -16.57
N GLN A 43 20.60 -10.92 -15.73
CA GLN A 43 19.43 -11.65 -15.29
C GLN A 43 18.60 -11.86 -16.55
N ALA A 44 18.41 -13.12 -16.94
CA ALA A 44 17.51 -13.49 -18.01
C ALA A 44 16.16 -12.78 -17.78
N PRO A 45 15.47 -12.29 -18.83
CA PRO A 45 14.21 -11.60 -18.63
C PRO A 45 13.28 -12.58 -17.95
N ALA A 46 12.97 -12.34 -16.67
CA ALA A 46 11.80 -12.92 -16.06
C ALA A 46 10.63 -12.49 -16.94
N ASP A 47 9.77 -13.43 -17.35
CA ASP A 47 8.52 -13.11 -18.05
C ASP A 47 7.89 -11.89 -17.36
N ALA A 48 7.88 -10.75 -18.05
CA ALA A 48 7.58 -9.47 -17.43
C ALA A 48 6.10 -9.47 -17.05
N LYS A 49 5.80 -9.77 -15.79
CA LYS A 49 4.42 -9.76 -15.28
C LYS A 49 3.89 -8.34 -15.38
N THR A 50 2.86 -8.14 -16.19
CA THR A 50 2.10 -6.90 -16.21
C THR A 50 1.12 -6.90 -15.03
N TYR A 51 1.22 -5.91 -14.15
CA TYR A 51 0.29 -5.73 -13.04
C TYR A 51 -0.92 -4.91 -13.47
N LYS A 52 -2.08 -5.19 -12.88
CA LYS A 52 -3.33 -4.47 -13.14
C LYS A 52 -3.69 -3.64 -11.92
N VAL A 53 -3.71 -2.31 -12.06
CA VAL A 53 -4.00 -1.37 -10.98
C VAL A 53 -5.29 -0.60 -11.28
N GLY A 54 -6.25 -0.66 -10.36
CA GLY A 54 -7.41 0.24 -10.39
C GLY A 54 -7.10 1.54 -9.65
N VAL A 55 -7.52 2.68 -10.18
CA VAL A 55 -7.38 3.98 -9.53
C VAL A 55 -8.76 4.58 -9.34
N SER A 56 -9.16 4.81 -8.09
CA SER A 56 -10.42 5.46 -7.72
C SER A 56 -10.13 6.83 -7.11
N GLN A 57 -10.30 7.89 -7.89
CA GLN A 57 -10.08 9.26 -7.44
C GLN A 57 -11.40 9.96 -7.14
N TYR A 58 -11.54 10.56 -5.96
CA TYR A 58 -12.81 11.17 -5.56
C TYR A 58 -13.25 12.32 -6.49
N VAL A 59 -12.34 13.22 -6.86
CA VAL A 59 -12.59 14.39 -7.71
C VAL A 59 -11.32 14.81 -8.44
N ALA A 60 -11.45 15.45 -9.60
CA ALA A 60 -10.31 16.06 -10.29
C ALA A 60 -9.81 17.31 -9.53
N HIS A 61 -8.54 17.30 -9.11
CA HIS A 61 -7.91 18.42 -8.42
C HIS A 61 -6.39 18.30 -8.53
N PRO A 62 -5.63 19.40 -8.73
CA PRO A 62 -4.19 19.34 -9.00
C PRO A 62 -3.39 18.49 -8.00
N SER A 63 -3.71 18.57 -6.70
CA SER A 63 -3.02 17.79 -5.67
C SER A 63 -3.30 16.28 -5.77
N LEU A 64 -4.52 15.89 -6.14
CA LEU A 64 -4.90 14.49 -6.28
C LEU A 64 -4.31 13.92 -7.56
N ASP A 65 -4.31 14.70 -8.65
CA ASP A 65 -3.69 14.34 -9.92
C ASP A 65 -2.16 14.18 -9.76
N ALA A 66 -1.52 15.11 -9.04
CA ALA A 66 -0.09 15.00 -8.72
C ALA A 66 0.23 13.73 -7.91
N SER A 67 -0.66 13.31 -7.03
CA SER A 67 -0.50 12.05 -6.28
C SER A 67 -0.54 10.84 -7.20
N LEU A 68 -1.45 10.83 -8.18
CA LEU A 68 -1.52 9.78 -9.21
C LEU A 68 -0.28 9.76 -10.11
N VAL A 69 0.17 10.93 -10.58
CA VAL A 69 1.39 11.05 -11.40
C VAL A 69 2.61 10.55 -10.62
N GLY A 70 2.76 10.94 -9.36
CA GLY A 70 3.83 10.48 -8.48
C GLY A 70 3.80 8.96 -8.28
N PHE A 71 2.62 8.39 -8.09
CA PHE A 71 2.44 6.94 -7.96
C PHE A 71 2.84 6.18 -9.24
N LYS A 72 2.35 6.61 -10.41
CA LYS A 72 2.71 6.00 -11.70
C LYS A 72 4.22 6.10 -11.96
N LYS A 73 4.81 7.26 -11.67
CA LYS A 73 6.25 7.48 -11.79
C LYS A 73 7.04 6.52 -10.90
N ALA A 74 6.64 6.34 -9.64
CA ALA A 74 7.33 5.44 -8.72
C ALA A 74 7.31 3.97 -9.21
N LEU A 75 6.19 3.51 -9.78
CA LEU A 75 6.09 2.16 -10.34
C LEU A 75 6.95 1.99 -11.61
N ALA A 76 6.96 3.01 -12.49
CA ALA A 76 7.81 3.01 -13.67
C ALA A 76 9.30 3.07 -13.32
N ASP A 77 9.69 3.91 -12.35
CA ASP A 77 11.07 4.02 -11.86
C ASP A 77 11.53 2.70 -11.20
N ALA A 78 10.61 1.89 -10.69
CA ALA A 78 10.88 0.54 -10.18
C ALA A 78 10.96 -0.55 -11.27
N GLY A 79 10.75 -0.18 -12.55
CA GLY A 79 10.80 -1.11 -13.69
C GLY A 79 9.59 -2.05 -13.78
N LEU A 80 8.45 -1.67 -13.22
CA LEU A 80 7.22 -2.48 -13.25
C LEU A 80 6.37 -2.13 -14.48
N GLU A 81 5.98 -3.16 -15.22
CA GLU A 81 4.97 -3.05 -16.28
C GLU A 81 3.57 -3.01 -15.64
N VAL A 82 2.83 -1.93 -15.83
CA VAL A 82 1.54 -1.72 -15.16
C VAL A 82 0.49 -1.19 -16.13
N THR A 83 -0.71 -1.77 -16.05
CA THR A 83 -1.92 -1.27 -16.70
C THR A 83 -2.82 -0.63 -15.65
N TYR A 84 -3.37 0.54 -15.99
CA TYR A 84 -4.20 1.33 -15.08
C TYR A 84 -5.65 1.40 -15.56
N ASP A 85 -6.62 1.14 -14.68
CA ASP A 85 -8.02 1.51 -14.88
C ASP A 85 -8.34 2.71 -13.99
N GLU A 86 -8.34 3.91 -14.58
CA GLU A 86 -8.55 5.16 -13.87
C GLU A 86 -10.01 5.61 -13.91
N LYS A 87 -10.58 5.82 -12.73
CA LYS A 87 -11.96 6.26 -12.53
C LYS A 87 -12.00 7.49 -11.63
N ASN A 88 -12.92 8.39 -11.95
CA ASN A 88 -13.20 9.58 -11.15
C ASN A 88 -14.62 9.49 -10.58
N GLY A 89 -14.74 9.76 -9.27
CA GLY A 89 -16.00 9.80 -8.54
C GLY A 89 -16.82 11.06 -8.77
N ASN A 90 -16.25 12.09 -9.40
CA ASN A 90 -16.88 13.40 -9.64
C ASN A 90 -17.46 14.05 -8.37
N ALA A 91 -16.73 13.90 -7.25
CA ALA A 91 -17.15 14.31 -5.92
C ALA A 91 -18.45 13.65 -5.41
N ASP A 92 -18.87 12.54 -6.02
CA ASP A 92 -20.08 11.80 -5.65
C ASP A 92 -19.74 10.49 -4.90
N GLN A 93 -20.31 10.33 -3.70
CA GLN A 93 -20.04 9.18 -2.84
C GLN A 93 -20.60 7.88 -3.44
N ALA A 94 -21.78 7.93 -4.08
CA ALA A 94 -22.38 6.74 -4.67
C ALA A 94 -21.53 6.22 -5.84
N THR A 95 -20.95 7.13 -6.62
CA THR A 95 -20.06 6.83 -7.74
C THR A 95 -18.78 6.15 -7.25
N VAL A 96 -18.09 6.67 -6.22
CA VAL A 96 -16.89 5.98 -5.70
C VAL A 96 -17.20 4.60 -5.10
N THR A 97 -18.37 4.40 -4.48
CA THR A 97 -18.83 3.08 -4.02
C THR A 97 -19.07 2.12 -5.19
N SER A 98 -19.68 2.60 -6.28
CA SER A 98 -19.90 1.79 -7.49
C SER A 98 -18.58 1.40 -8.17
N ILE A 99 -17.63 2.34 -8.23
CA ILE A 99 -16.27 2.08 -8.71
C ILE A 99 -15.59 0.99 -7.89
N SER A 100 -15.59 1.10 -6.55
CA SER A 100 -14.99 0.09 -5.67
C SER A 100 -15.64 -1.30 -5.82
N THR A 101 -16.97 -1.34 -5.95
CA THR A 101 -17.69 -2.59 -6.21
C THR A 101 -17.26 -3.24 -7.53
N THR A 102 -17.05 -2.42 -8.57
CA THR A 102 -16.54 -2.90 -9.86
C THR A 102 -15.11 -3.44 -9.72
N PHE A 103 -14.24 -2.70 -9.03
CA PHE A 103 -12.84 -3.08 -8.82
C PHE A 103 -12.68 -4.37 -8.01
N ALA A 104 -13.56 -4.63 -7.04
CA ALA A 104 -13.53 -5.87 -6.24
C ALA A 104 -13.68 -7.15 -7.08
N THR A 105 -14.29 -7.06 -8.27
CA THR A 105 -14.51 -8.20 -9.17
C THR A 105 -13.67 -8.14 -10.45
N ALA A 106 -12.91 -7.06 -10.65
CA ALA A 106 -12.15 -6.81 -11.89
C ALA A 106 -10.82 -7.58 -12.01
N GLY A 107 -10.46 -8.39 -11.01
CA GLY A 107 -9.19 -9.14 -10.99
C GLY A 107 -7.98 -8.22 -11.04
N LEU A 108 -8.01 -7.14 -10.27
CA LEU A 108 -6.90 -6.20 -10.13
C LEU A 108 -5.90 -6.73 -9.09
N ASP A 109 -4.61 -6.46 -9.29
CA ASP A 109 -3.57 -6.79 -8.31
C ASP A 109 -3.50 -5.74 -7.18
N LEU A 110 -3.95 -4.51 -7.45
CA LEU A 110 -3.91 -3.39 -6.51
C LEU A 110 -5.02 -2.37 -6.83
N VAL A 111 -5.54 -1.72 -5.79
CA VAL A 111 -6.39 -0.53 -5.92
C VAL A 111 -5.72 0.65 -5.24
N LEU A 112 -5.52 1.74 -5.99
CA LEU A 112 -5.14 3.05 -5.47
C LEU A 112 -6.40 3.89 -5.26
N ALA A 113 -6.76 4.10 -4.01
CA ALA A 113 -7.86 4.99 -3.65
C ALA A 113 -7.34 6.38 -3.27
N ILE A 114 -7.68 7.40 -4.06
CA ILE A 114 -7.20 8.78 -3.89
C ILE A 114 -8.29 9.63 -3.23
N ALA A 115 -7.93 10.18 -2.06
CA ALA A 115 -8.78 10.85 -1.07
C ALA A 115 -9.57 9.89 -0.15
N THR A 116 -9.89 10.38 1.05
CA THR A 116 -10.55 9.61 2.11
C THR A 116 -11.89 8.98 1.67
N PRO A 117 -12.77 9.64 0.90
CA PRO A 117 -14.02 9.04 0.44
C PRO A 117 -13.81 7.78 -0.42
N SER A 118 -12.84 7.83 -1.33
CA SER A 118 -12.47 6.67 -2.16
C SER A 118 -11.87 5.54 -1.32
N ALA A 119 -11.04 5.88 -0.33
CA ALA A 119 -10.41 4.89 0.54
C ALA A 119 -11.44 4.17 1.43
N GLN A 120 -12.41 4.91 1.97
CA GLN A 120 -13.53 4.32 2.73
C GLN A 120 -14.38 3.39 1.86
N ALA A 121 -14.61 3.76 0.59
CA ALA A 121 -15.39 2.94 -0.32
C ALA A 121 -14.69 1.63 -0.74
N ALA A 122 -13.36 1.56 -0.64
CA ALA A 122 -12.56 0.41 -1.04
C ALA A 122 -12.22 -0.56 0.11
N ALA A 123 -12.55 -0.18 1.36
CA ALA A 123 -12.23 -0.93 2.58
C ALA A 123 -13.19 -2.10 2.86
#